data_AF-A0A5J4PCP9-F1
#
_entry.id   AF-A0A5J4PCP9-F1
#
_cell.length_a   1.000
_cell.length_b   1.000
_cell.length_c   1.000
_cell.angle_alpha   90.00
_cell.angle_beta   90.00
_cell.angle_gamma   90.00
#
_symmetry.space_group_name_H-M   'P 1'
#
loop_
_entity.id
_entity.type
_entity.pdbx_description
1 polymer ?
#
loop_
_entity_poly.entity_id
_entity_poly.type
_entity_poly.pdbx_seq_one_letter_code
_entity_poly.pdbx_strand_id
1 'polypeptide(L)' 'ALEDVLQPGQTGVFLETAHPAKFLETVEAIIGSNVEIPAKLQEFMKGKKRTLPMPKEFAAFKQYLLHLQ' A
#
# COMPACT_ATOMS: atom_id res chain seq x y z
N ALA A 1 -21.46 1.99 -1.23
CA ALA A 1 -20.93 0.69 -1.75
C ALA A 1 -21.82 -0.48 -1.32
N LEU A 2 -21.89 -0.82 -0.02
CA LEU A 2 -22.94 -1.73 0.47
C LEU A 2 -24.25 -0.98 0.81
N GLU A 3 -24.16 0.30 1.13
CA GLU A 3 -25.30 1.18 1.45
C GLU A 3 -26.40 1.18 0.38
N ASP A 4 -26.04 1.01 -0.89
CA ASP A 4 -26.99 1.06 -2.01
C ASP A 4 -27.66 -0.31 -2.30
N VAL A 5 -27.16 -1.40 -1.71
CA VAL A 5 -27.55 -2.77 -2.08
C VAL A 5 -27.88 -3.69 -0.90
N LEU A 6 -27.52 -3.31 0.33
CA LEU A 6 -27.73 -4.11 1.53
C LEU A 6 -29.20 -4.07 1.95
N GLN A 7 -29.82 -5.24 2.01
CA GLN A 7 -31.23 -5.38 2.38
C GLN A 7 -31.43 -5.51 3.90
N PRO A 8 -32.64 -5.18 4.42
CA PRO A 8 -32.97 -5.42 5.82
C PRO A 8 -32.73 -6.88 6.22
N GLY A 9 -32.04 -7.08 7.34
CA GLY A 9 -31.72 -8.42 7.87
C GLY A 9 -30.44 -9.05 7.29
N GLN A 10 -29.76 -8.41 6.34
CA GLN A 10 -28.46 -8.88 5.85
C GLN A 10 -27.29 -8.29 6.65
N THR A 11 -26.20 -9.05 6.76
CA THR A 11 -24.92 -8.57 7.29
C THR A 11 -23.98 -8.23 6.16
N GLY A 12 -23.61 -6.95 6.05
CA GLY A 12 -22.58 -6.49 5.14
C GLY A 12 -21.19 -6.70 5.74
N VAL A 13 -20.24 -7.20 4.95
CA VAL A 13 -18.84 -7.32 5.35
C VAL A 13 -17.99 -6.59 4.33
N PHE A 14 -17.13 -5.69 4.81
CA PHE A 14 -16.07 -5.08 4.01
C PHE A 14 -14.72 -5.62 4.50
N LEU A 15 -13.86 -5.99 3.55
CA LEU A 15 -12.51 -6.43 3.84
C LEU A 15 -11.58 -5.25 3.66
N GLU A 16 -10.99 -4.77 4.75
CA GLU A 16 -9.93 -3.78 4.69
C GLU A 16 -8.65 -4.45 4.17
N THR A 17 -8.31 -4.20 2.90
CA THR A 17 -7.18 -4.87 2.24
C THR A 17 -5.81 -4.34 2.67
N ALA A 18 -5.77 -3.19 3.36
CA ALA A 18 -4.54 -2.57 3.85
C ALA A 18 -4.84 -1.55 4.95
N HIS A 19 -3.93 -1.45 5.92
CA HIS A 19 -3.97 -0.44 6.97
C HIS A 19 -3.86 0.99 6.40
N PRO A 20 -4.54 2.02 6.97
CA PRO A 20 -4.58 3.36 6.40
C PRO A 20 -3.22 4.04 6.33
N ALA A 21 -2.31 3.74 7.26
CA ALA A 21 -0.93 4.21 7.26
C ALA A 21 -0.12 3.84 5.99
N LYS A 22 -0.58 2.89 5.16
CA LYS A 22 0.02 2.61 3.84
C LYS A 22 -0.21 3.74 2.83
N PHE A 23 -1.21 4.59 3.05
CA PHE A 23 -1.61 5.72 2.21
C PHE A 23 -1.72 7.01 3.05
N LEU A 24 -0.78 7.19 3.99
CA LEU A 24 -0.83 8.18 5.06
C LEU A 24 -1.25 9.58 4.58
N GLU A 25 -0.52 10.16 3.63
CA GLU A 25 -0.77 11.52 3.12
C GLU A 25 -2.19 11.70 2.58
N THR A 26 -2.68 10.70 1.83
CA THR A 26 -4.03 10.75 1.24
C THR A 26 -5.09 10.63 2.31
N VAL A 27 -4.92 9.72 3.28
CA VAL A 27 -5.90 9.48 4.33
C VAL A 27 -5.99 10.70 5.25
N GLU A 28 -4.87 11.22 5.74
CA GLU A 28 -4.84 12.39 6.64
C GLU A 28 -5.46 13.63 5.99
N ALA A 29 -5.23 13.84 4.69
CA ALA A 29 -5.84 14.94 3.94
C ALA A 29 -7.38 14.82 3.84
N ILE A 30 -7.91 13.59 3.77
CA ILE A 30 -9.36 13.33 3.69
C ILE A 30 -10.02 13.46 5.06
N ILE A 31 -9.41 12.90 6.11
CA ILE A 31 -10.01 12.86 7.45
C ILE A 31 -9.68 14.07 8.31
N GLY A 32 -8.72 14.92 7.90
CA GLY A 32 -8.31 16.13 8.61
C GLY A 32 -7.65 15.87 9.96
N SER A 33 -7.13 14.66 10.19
CA SER A 33 -6.49 14.24 11.44
C SER A 33 -5.38 13.24 11.17
N ASN A 34 -4.46 13.09 12.12
CA ASN A 34 -3.30 12.22 11.97
C ASN A 34 -3.69 10.75 12.15
N VAL A 35 -3.07 9.87 11.35
CA VAL A 35 -3.22 8.42 11.49
C VAL A 35 -2.06 7.85 12.30
N GLU A 36 -2.37 7.04 13.30
CA GLU A 36 -1.33 6.33 14.06
C GLU A 36 -0.58 5.34 13.16
N ILE A 37 0.74 5.51 13.08
CA ILE A 37 1.62 4.62 12.30
C ILE A 37 2.08 3.48 13.22
N PRO A 38 1.80 2.21 12.90
CA PRO A 38 2.26 1.08 13.70
C PRO A 38 3.79 1.04 13.80
N ALA A 39 4.33 0.69 14.98
CA ALA A 39 5.78 0.69 15.26
C ALA A 39 6.61 -0.08 14.21
N LYS A 40 6.12 -1.23 13.72
CA LYS A 40 6.80 -1.99 12.65
C LYS A 40 6.96 -1.16 11.38
N LEU A 41 5.93 -0.43 10.97
CA LEU A 41 5.95 0.40 9.76
C LEU A 41 6.88 1.61 9.94
N GLN A 42 6.90 2.22 11.14
CA GLN A 42 7.84 3.30 11.47
C GLN A 42 9.30 2.88 11.28
N GLU A 43 9.66 1.66 11.70
CA GLU A 43 11.01 1.13 11.47
C GLU A 43 11.33 0.94 9.98
N PHE A 44 10.38 0.45 9.18
CA PHE A 44 10.56 0.33 7.73
C PHE A 44 10.75 1.67 7.03
N MET A 45 10.06 2.72 7.48
CA MET A 45 10.17 4.07 6.90
C MET A 45 11.54 4.72 7.11
N LYS A 46 12.31 4.28 8.13
CA LYS A 46 13.70 4.71 8.35
C LYS A 46 14.68 4.11 7.34
N GLY A 47 14.29 3.06 6.62
CA GLY A 47 15.12 2.37 5.65
C GLY A 47 15.51 3.26 4.48
N LYS A 48 16.79 3.21 4.05
CA LYS A 48 17.22 3.88 2.81
C LYS A 48 16.62 3.14 1.62
N LYS A 49 15.87 3.87 0.78
CA LYS A 49 15.33 3.34 -0.47
C LYS A 49 16.46 2.85 -1.37
N ARG A 50 16.43 1.57 -1.72
CA ARG A 50 17.34 0.95 -2.70
C ARG A 50 16.51 0.51 -3.90
N THR A 51 16.45 1.37 -4.90
CA THR A 51 15.72 1.12 -6.15
C THR A 51 16.63 1.36 -7.33
N LEU A 52 16.63 0.42 -8.27
CA LEU A 52 17.35 0.54 -9.54
C LEU A 52 16.34 0.82 -10.66
N PRO A 53 16.41 1.97 -11.33
CA PRO A 53 15.58 2.24 -12.50
C PRO A 53 15.88 1.24 -13.61
N MET A 54 14.84 0.80 -14.33
CA MET A 54 14.99 -0.15 -15.43
C MET A 54 13.95 0.16 -16.52
N PRO A 55 14.31 0.01 -17.80
CA PRO A 55 13.35 0.18 -18.87
C PRO A 55 12.42 -1.06 -18.98
N LYS A 56 11.28 -0.91 -19.66
CA LYS A 56 10.13 -1.83 -19.56
C LYS A 56 10.26 -3.11 -20.41
N GLU A 57 11.48 -3.48 -20.79
CA GLU A 57 11.76 -4.60 -21.67
C GLU A 57 12.16 -5.84 -20.87
N PHE A 58 11.57 -6.98 -21.23
CA PHE A 58 11.89 -8.27 -20.62
C PHE A 58 13.38 -8.60 -20.68
N ALA A 59 14.06 -8.26 -21.78
CA ALA A 59 15.49 -8.51 -21.93
C ALA A 59 16.33 -7.79 -20.86
N ALA A 60 16.01 -6.53 -20.55
CA ALA A 60 16.69 -5.76 -19.52
C ALA A 60 16.47 -6.37 -18.13
N PHE A 61 15.24 -6.79 -17.83
CA PHE A 61 14.91 -7.44 -16.55
C PHE A 61 15.58 -8.82 -16.40
N LYS A 62 15.57 -9.63 -17.46
CA LYS A 62 16.24 -10.93 -17.49
C LYS A 62 17.75 -10.78 -17.26
N GLN A 63 18.37 -9.83 -17.94
CA GLN A 63 19.80 -9.57 -17.80
C GLN A 63 20.14 -9.17 -16.36
N TYR A 64 19.36 -8.28 -15.75
CA TYR A 64 19.54 -7.88 -14.36
C TYR A 64 19.50 -9.06 -13.40
N LEU A 65 18.48 -9.93 -13.50
CA LEU A 65 18.34 -11.07 -12.59
C LEU A 65 19.47 -12.09 -12.72
N LEU A 66 19.97 -12.34 -13.93
CA LEU A 66 20.97 -13.37 -14.19
C LEU A 66 22.42 -12.92 -13.96
N HIS A 67 22.66 -11.62 -13.81
CA HIS A 67 24.01 -11.04 -13.64
C HIS A 67 24.16 -10.28 -12.31
N LEU A 68 23.27 -10.48 -11.35
CA LEU A 68 23.43 -9.97 -9.99
C LEU A 68 24.71 -10.56 -9.36
N GLN A 69 25.74 -9.72 -9.18
CA GLN A 69 26.78 -9.91 -8.14
C GLN A 69 26.42 -9.10 -6.90
#